data_AF-A0A452ZAG7-F1
#
_entry.id   AF-A0A452ZAG7-F1
#
_cell.length_a   1.000
_cell.length_b   1.000
_cell.length_c   1.000
_cell.angle_alpha   90.00
_cell.angle_beta   90.00
_cell.angle_gamma   90.00
#
_symmetry.space_group_name_H-M   'P 1'
#
loop_
_entity.id
_entity.type
_entity.pdbx_description
1 polymer ?
#
loop_
_entity_poly.entity_id
_entity_poly.type
_entity_poly.pdbx_seq_one_letter_code
_entity_poly.pdbx_strand_id
1 'polypeptide(L)' 'MKKAIPANGKIAKDAKETVQECVSEFISFITSEASDKCQREKRKTINGDDLLWAMATLGFEEYIEPLKVYLQKYREVNSD' A
#
# COMPACT_ATOMS: atom_id res chain seq x y z
N MET A 1 -7.86 2.08 12.62
CA MET A 1 -8.46 3.41 12.90
C MET A 1 -8.40 3.83 14.37
N LYS A 2 -8.90 3.06 15.34
CA LYS A 2 -8.95 3.49 16.77
C LYS A 2 -7.59 3.85 17.38
N LYS A 3 -6.51 3.16 16.99
CA LYS A 3 -5.13 3.45 17.43
C LYS A 3 -4.59 4.79 16.92
N ALA A 4 -5.19 5.37 15.87
CA ALA A 4 -4.77 6.62 15.25
C ALA A 4 -5.51 7.85 15.82
N ILE A 5 -6.36 7.67 16.84
CA ILE A 5 -7.11 8.75 17.49
C ILE A 5 -6.90 8.69 19.01
N PRO A 6 -7.21 9.77 19.77
CA PRO A 6 -7.13 9.76 21.22
C PRO A 6 -7.94 8.61 21.85
N ALA A 7 -7.53 8.15 23.03
CA ALA A 7 -8.14 6.99 23.69
C ALA A 7 -9.67 7.12 23.85
N ASN A 8 -10.14 8.32 24.22
CA ASN A 8 -11.54 8.68 24.37
C ASN A 8 -12.24 9.12 23.07
N GLY A 9 -11.51 9.26 21.96
CA GLY A 9 -12.07 9.71 20.69
C GLY A 9 -13.10 8.73 20.13
N LYS A 10 -14.20 9.23 19.56
CA LYS A 10 -15.24 8.41 18.93
C LYS A 10 -15.18 8.59 17.41
N ILE A 11 -15.48 7.53 16.67
CA ILE A 11 -15.58 7.55 15.21
C ILE A 11 -17.02 7.18 14.88
N ALA A 12 -17.70 8.05 14.13
CA ALA A 12 -19.04 7.78 13.62
C ALA A 12 -19.04 6.50 12.78
N LYS A 13 -20.18 5.80 12.72
CA LYS A 13 -20.32 4.58 11.93
C LYS A 13 -20.03 4.85 10.46
N ASP A 14 -20.67 5.86 9.89
CA ASP A 14 -20.56 6.24 8.49
C ASP A 14 -19.11 6.62 8.13
N ALA A 15 -18.41 7.33 9.02
CA ALA A 15 -16.99 7.65 8.82
C ALA A 15 -16.08 6.41 8.78
N LYS A 16 -16.43 5.31 9.48
CA LYS A 16 -15.69 4.05 9.37
C LYS A 16 -15.95 3.39 8.03
N GLU A 17 -17.21 3.36 7.60
CA GLU A 17 -17.62 2.75 6.32
C GLU A 17 -16.97 3.49 5.15
N THR A 18 -17.02 4.82 5.12
CA THR A 18 -16.33 5.63 4.10
C THR A 18 -14.83 5.34 4.06
N VAL A 19 -14.15 5.24 5.21
CA VAL A 19 -12.72 4.92 5.21
C VAL A 19 -12.45 3.50 4.71
N GLN A 20 -13.33 2.53 4.97
CA GLN A 20 -13.18 1.19 4.40
C GLN A 20 -13.31 1.19 2.88
N GLU A 21 -14.25 1.95 2.33
CA GLU A 21 -14.40 2.15 0.89
C GLU A 21 -13.15 2.82 0.31
N CYS A 22 -12.67 3.91 0.93
CA CYS A 22 -11.44 4.59 0.51
C CYS A 22 -10.21 3.68 0.55
N VAL A 23 -10.09 2.79 1.55
CA VAL A 23 -8.96 1.85 1.63
C VAL A 23 -9.06 0.79 0.53
N SER A 24 -10.26 0.37 0.17
CA SER A 24 -10.48 -0.56 -0.93
C SER A 24 -10.06 0.08 -2.26
N GLU A 25 -10.44 1.33 -2.47
CA GLU A 25 -10.02 2.11 -3.63
C GLU A 25 -8.51 2.38 -3.64
N PHE A 26 -7.92 2.69 -2.48
CA PHE A 26 -6.48 2.87 -2.34
C PHE A 26 -5.71 1.63 -2.80
N ILE A 27 -6.14 0.43 -2.40
CA ILE A 27 -5.51 -0.82 -2.84
C ILE A 27 -5.60 -0.96 -4.37
N SER A 28 -6.79 -0.73 -4.94
CA SER A 28 -7.00 -0.79 -6.39
C SER A 28 -6.13 0.22 -7.14
N PHE A 29 -6.04 1.45 -6.64
CA PHE A 29 -5.30 2.54 -7.25
C PHE A 29 -3.80 2.26 -7.30
N ILE A 30 -3.18 1.91 -6.16
CA ILE A 30 -1.76 1.55 -6.10
C ILE A 30 -1.48 0.33 -6.99
N THR A 31 -2.34 -0.69 -6.95
CA THR A 31 -2.14 -1.93 -7.72
C THR A 31 -2.24 -1.67 -9.22
N SER A 32 -3.13 -0.78 -9.65
CA SER A 32 -3.26 -0.38 -11.05
C SER A 32 -1.99 0.29 -11.56
N GLU A 33 -1.43 1.26 -10.83
CA GLU A 33 -0.20 1.95 -11.25
C GLU A 33 1.01 1.00 -11.27
N ALA A 34 1.10 0.08 -10.31
CA ALA A 34 2.13 -0.96 -10.30
C ALA A 34 1.97 -1.94 -11.49
N SER A 35 0.72 -2.31 -11.81
CA SER A 35 0.38 -3.12 -12.98
C SER A 35 0.81 -2.45 -14.28
N ASP A 36 0.50 -1.16 -14.44
CA ASP A 36 0.85 -0.39 -15.63
C ASP A 36 2.38 -0.33 -15.84
N LYS A 37 3.15 -0.10 -14.76
CA LYS A 37 4.62 -0.21 -14.82
C LYS A 37 5.07 -1.61 -15.25
N CYS A 38 4.56 -2.65 -14.58
CA CYS A 38 4.91 -4.03 -14.88
C CYS A 38 4.67 -4.38 -16.36
N GLN A 39 3.52 -3.94 -16.90
CA GLN A 39 3.17 -4.14 -18.31
C GLN A 39 4.07 -3.33 -19.26
N ARG A 40 4.38 -2.06 -18.93
CA ARG A 40 5.36 -1.25 -19.70
C ARG A 40 6.73 -1.92 -19.78
N GLU A 41 7.14 -2.61 -18.73
CA GLU A 41 8.37 -3.41 -18.68
C GLU A 41 8.24 -4.82 -19.29
N LYS A 42 7.12 -5.13 -19.96
CA LYS A 42 6.83 -6.43 -20.61
C LYS A 42 6.82 -7.61 -19.63
N ARG A 43 6.56 -7.37 -18.35
CA ARG A 43 6.39 -8.39 -17.32
C ARG A 43 4.91 -8.69 -17.11
N LYS A 44 4.59 -9.92 -16.72
CA LYS A 44 3.22 -10.39 -16.43
C LYS A 44 2.91 -10.50 -14.94
N THR A 45 3.92 -10.34 -14.09
CA THR A 45 3.82 -10.53 -12.65
C THR A 45 4.36 -9.30 -11.96
N ILE A 46 3.50 -8.66 -11.17
CA ILE A 46 3.83 -7.52 -10.31
C ILE A 46 4.72 -8.02 -9.17
N ASN A 47 5.78 -7.29 -8.84
CA ASN A 47 6.64 -7.60 -7.70
C ASN A 47 6.62 -6.46 -6.65
N GLY A 48 7.34 -6.64 -5.54
CA GLY A 48 7.41 -5.64 -4.47
C GLY A 48 8.05 -4.32 -4.90
N ASP A 49 8.99 -4.33 -5.84
CA ASP A 49 9.66 -3.11 -6.32
C ASP A 49 8.72 -2.28 -7.23
N ASP A 50 7.74 -2.92 -7.87
CA ASP A 50 6.66 -2.22 -8.59
C ASP A 50 5.74 -1.47 -7.65
N LEU A 51 5.37 -2.08 -6.52
CA LEU A 51 4.55 -1.44 -5.50
C LEU A 51 5.29 -0.26 -4.86
N LEU A 52 6.57 -0.40 -4.56
CA LEU A 52 7.40 0.70 -4.03
C LEU A 52 7.49 1.86 -5.02
N TRP A 53 7.64 1.56 -6.32
CA TRP A 53 7.63 2.59 -7.35
C TRP A 53 6.28 3.28 -7.46
N ALA A 54 5.17 2.53 -7.46
CA ALA A 54 3.83 3.09 -7.54
C ALA A 54 3.53 4.03 -6.35
N MET A 55 3.92 3.63 -5.13
CA MET A 55 3.81 4.49 -3.95
C MET A 55 4.56 5.82 -4.13
N ALA A 56 5.78 5.78 -4.67
CA ALA A 56 6.56 6.99 -4.95
C ALA A 56 5.87 7.88 -6.00
N THR A 57 5.49 7.30 -7.13
CA THR A 57 4.86 8.02 -8.25
C THR A 57 3.56 8.69 -7.85
N LEU A 58 2.79 8.08 -6.95
CA LEU A 58 1.49 8.57 -6.50
C LEU A 58 1.57 9.51 -5.29
N GLY A 59 2.77 9.87 -4.82
CA GLY A 59 2.95 10.83 -3.72
C GLY A 59 2.80 10.24 -2.31
N PHE A 60 3.05 8.94 -2.15
CA PHE A 60 3.02 8.23 -0.87
C PHE A 60 4.45 7.90 -0.36
N GLU A 61 5.39 8.82 -0.54
CA GLU A 61 6.82 8.61 -0.26
C GLU A 61 7.10 8.23 1.21
N GLU A 62 6.31 8.77 2.14
CA GLU A 62 6.39 8.46 3.58
C GLU A 62 6.21 6.97 3.89
N TYR A 63 5.57 6.20 3.00
CA TYR A 63 5.39 4.76 3.15
C TYR A 63 6.58 3.94 2.64
N ILE A 64 7.47 4.51 1.83
CA ILE A 64 8.52 3.76 1.12
C ILE A 64 9.50 3.11 2.08
N GLU A 65 10.05 3.87 3.02
CA GLU A 65 11.08 3.35 3.93
C GLU A 65 10.56 2.21 4.82
N PRO A 66 9.39 2.34 5.47
CA PRO A 66 8.77 1.20 6.17
C PRO A 66 8.52 -0.01 5.26
N LEU A 67 8.05 0.20 4.03
CA LEU A 67 7.75 -0.88 3.10
C LEU A 67 9.00 -1.58 2.58
N LYS A 68 10.12 -0.87 2.38
CA LYS A 68 11.42 -1.47 2.02
C LYS A 68 11.90 -2.42 3.11
N VAL A 69 11.82 -2.01 4.37
CA VAL A 69 12.18 -2.87 5.52
C VAL A 69 11.30 -4.12 5.55
N TYR A 70 10.00 -3.96 5.29
CA TYR A 70 9.09 -5.10 5.23
C TYR A 70 9.42 -6.06 4.06
N LEU A 71 9.66 -5.52 2.87
CA LEU A 71 10.01 -6.30 1.68
C LEU A 71 11.32 -7.07 1.88
N GLN A 72 12.32 -6.46 2.51
CA GLN A 72 13.57 -7.13 2.84
C GLN A 72 13.32 -8.32 3.77
N LYS A 73 12.61 -8.12 4.88
CA LYS A 73 12.27 -9.21 5.81
C LYS A 73 11.46 -10.33 5.14
N TYR A 74 10.52 -9.96 4.26
CA TYR A 74 9.77 -10.93 3.49
C TYR A 74 10.69 -11.77 2.59
N ARG A 75 11.65 -11.14 1.91
CA ARG A 75 12.63 -11.86 1.08
C ARG A 75 13.50 -12.79 1.91
N GLU A 76 13.98 -12.35 3.08
CA GLU A 76 14.76 -13.17 4.01
C GLU A 76 14.00 -14.43 4.43
N VAL A 77 12.72 -14.31 4.77
CA VAL A 77 11.87 -15.45 5.17
C VAL A 77 11.59 -16.43 4.02
N ASN A 78 11.52 -15.95 2.78
CA ASN A 78 11.21 -16.78 1.61
C ASN A 78 12.47 -17.26 0.85
N SER A 79 13.66 -17.06 1.42
CA SER A 79 14.94 -17.50 0.82
C SER A 79 15.42 -18.87 1.33
N ASP A 80 14.63 -19.54 2.17
CA ASP A 80 14.76 -20.96 2.57
C ASP A 80 13.77 -21.84 1.79
#